data_AF-A0A915P6G0-F1
#
_entry.id   AF-A0A915P6G0-F1
#
_cell.length_a   1.000
_cell.length_b   1.000
_cell.length_c   1.000
_cell.angle_alpha   90.00
_cell.angle_beta   90.00
_cell.angle_gamma   90.00
#
_symmetry.space_group_name_H-M   'P 1'
#
loop_
_entity.id
_entity.type
_entity.pdbx_description
1 polymer ?
#
loop_
_entity_poly.entity_id
_entity_poly.type
_entity_poly.pdbx_seq_one_letter_code
_entity_poly.pdbx_strand_id
1 'polypeptide(L)'
;MALGRQAWLEARETIQSILSDTNPVLRDDDNLRKLAFVNRSKATMHLPANIGDYTDFYSSIHHATNVGIMFRGKDNALLENWKHLPVGYHGRASSIVVSGVPVRRPWGQVKADEAKEPEF
;
A
#
# COMPACT_ATOMS: atom_id res chain seq x y z
N MET A 1 -7.72 14.01 3.31
CA MET A 1 -6.42 14.26 2.62
C MET A 1 -6.42 15.59 1.87
N ALA A 2 -7.46 15.94 1.11
CA ALA A 2 -7.49 17.12 0.22
C ALA A 2 -7.16 18.50 0.84
N LEU A 3 -7.30 18.70 2.16
CA LEU A 3 -6.96 19.98 2.83
C LEU A 3 -5.46 20.34 2.77
N GLY A 4 -4.60 19.41 2.34
CA GLY A 4 -3.19 19.68 2.09
C GLY A 4 -2.31 19.72 3.34
N ARG A 5 -0.99 19.88 3.12
CA ARG A 5 0.06 19.69 4.13
C ARG A 5 -0.11 20.56 5.38
N GLN A 6 -0.56 21.80 5.23
CA GLN A 6 -0.72 22.70 6.38
C GLN A 6 -1.76 22.19 7.38
N ALA A 7 -2.93 21.79 6.89
CA ALA A 7 -3.96 21.18 7.74
C ALA A 7 -3.48 19.87 8.40
N TRP A 8 -2.64 19.09 7.72
CA TRP A 8 -2.08 17.86 8.30
C TRP A 8 -1.09 18.16 9.42
N LEU A 9 -0.27 19.21 9.28
CA LEU A 9 0.65 19.65 10.32
C LEU A 9 -0.10 20.21 11.52
N GLU A 10 -1.08 21.09 11.29
CA GLU A 10 -1.93 21.64 12.36
C GLU A 10 -2.63 20.51 13.15
N ALA A 11 -3.24 19.55 12.43
CA ALA A 11 -3.85 18.38 13.06
C ALA A 11 -2.83 17.55 13.85
N ARG A 12 -1.62 17.32 13.29
CA ARG A 12 -0.56 16.56 13.96
C ARG A 12 -0.08 17.27 15.22
N GLU A 13 0.20 18.56 15.16
CA GLU A 13 0.67 19.37 16.29
C GLU A 13 -0.38 19.42 17.40
N THR A 14 -1.65 19.58 17.02
CA THR A 14 -2.77 19.54 17.97
C THR A 14 -2.87 18.19 18.66
N ILE A 15 -2.82 17.09 17.88
CA ILE A 15 -2.85 15.72 18.41
C ILE A 15 -1.66 15.46 19.33
N GLN A 16 -0.45 15.89 18.96
CA GLN A 16 0.74 15.76 19.80
C GLN A 16 0.60 16.54 21.11
N SER A 17 0.06 17.75 21.06
CA SER A 17 -0.17 18.57 22.25
C SER A 17 -1.18 17.93 23.19
N ILE A 18 -2.36 17.51 22.71
CA ILE A 18 -3.41 16.93 23.57
C ILE A 18 -3.07 15.53 24.08
N LEU A 19 -2.17 14.80 23.40
CA LEU A 19 -1.65 13.50 23.86
C LEU A 19 -0.39 13.62 24.73
N SER A 20 0.15 14.83 24.91
CA SER A 20 1.27 15.08 25.82
C SER A 20 0.87 14.83 27.27
N ASP A 21 1.77 14.25 28.05
CA ASP A 21 1.57 14.02 29.48
C ASP A 21 1.46 15.32 30.28
N THR A 22 1.89 16.45 29.73
CA THR A 22 1.80 17.78 30.33
C THR A 22 0.51 18.54 30.00
N ASN A 23 -0.30 18.08 29.05
CA ASN A 23 -1.51 18.79 28.64
C ASN A 23 -2.77 18.19 29.31
N PRO A 24 -3.48 18.93 30.18
CA PRO A 24 -4.59 18.40 30.94
C PRO A 24 -5.88 18.23 30.11
N VAL A 25 -6.00 18.86 28.93
CA VAL A 25 -7.27 19.01 28.19
C VAL A 25 -7.94 17.66 27.91
N LEU A 26 -7.17 16.66 27.46
CA LEU A 26 -7.69 15.30 27.25
C LEU A 26 -7.25 14.34 28.37
N ARG A 27 -6.10 14.60 29.01
CA ARG A 27 -5.55 13.73 30.07
C ARG A 27 -6.46 13.64 31.29
N ASP A 28 -7.00 14.79 31.73
CA ASP A 28 -7.73 14.94 32.99
C ASP A 28 -9.25 14.97 32.83
N ASP A 29 -9.77 15.14 31.61
CA ASP A 29 -11.19 14.97 31.32
C ASP A 29 -11.51 13.49 31.10
N ASP A 30 -11.87 12.80 32.20
CA ASP A 30 -12.19 11.38 32.19
C ASP A 30 -13.36 11.02 31.26
N ASN A 31 -14.35 11.90 31.11
CA ASN A 31 -15.51 11.64 30.27
C ASN A 31 -15.12 11.73 28.80
N LEU A 32 -14.43 12.81 28.41
CA LEU A 32 -13.95 12.99 27.05
C LEU A 32 -12.95 11.90 26.67
N ARG A 33 -12.03 11.55 27.55
CA ARG A 33 -11.01 10.52 27.32
C ARG A 33 -11.62 9.14 27.05
N LYS A 34 -12.64 8.75 27.83
CA LYS A 34 -13.37 7.48 27.64
C LYS A 34 -14.12 7.42 26.31
N LEU A 35 -14.61 8.57 25.83
CA LEU A 35 -15.30 8.66 24.54
C LEU A 35 -14.34 8.68 23.35
N ALA A 36 -13.19 9.36 23.48
CA ALA A 36 -12.24 9.55 22.40
C ALA A 36 -11.35 8.33 22.14
N PHE A 37 -11.00 7.55 23.17
CA PHE A 37 -10.15 6.36 23.02
C PHE A 37 -10.95 5.08 22.87
N VAL A 38 -10.62 4.33 21.83
CA VAL A 38 -11.11 2.96 21.60
C VAL A 38 -9.92 2.02 21.63
N ASN A 39 -10.02 0.92 22.38
CA ASN A 39 -8.99 -0.11 22.33
C ASN A 39 -8.94 -0.71 20.91
N ARG A 40 -7.76 -0.72 20.30
CA ARG A 40 -7.56 -1.23 18.93
C ARG A 40 -8.10 -2.66 18.75
N SER A 41 -8.05 -3.52 19.77
CA SER A 41 -8.60 -4.89 19.69
C SER A 41 -10.12 -4.93 19.56
N LYS A 42 -10.81 -3.83 19.89
CA LYS A 42 -12.26 -3.67 19.76
C LYS A 42 -12.66 -2.92 18.49
N ALA A 43 -11.69 -2.41 17.73
CA ALA A 43 -11.93 -1.69 16.49
C ALA A 43 -11.79 -2.61 15.27
N THR A 44 -12.63 -2.37 14.26
CA THR A 44 -12.45 -2.98 12.93
C THR A 44 -11.84 -1.94 12.00
N MET A 45 -10.71 -2.27 11.36
CA MET A 45 -10.07 -1.39 10.40
C MET A 45 -10.68 -1.57 9.01
N HIS A 46 -10.73 -0.48 8.25
CA HIS A 46 -11.24 -0.44 6.88
C HIS A 46 -10.15 0.11 5.93
N LEU A 47 -10.44 0.15 4.62
CA LEU A 47 -9.59 0.87 3.67
C LEU A 47 -9.50 2.36 4.09
N PRO A 48 -8.29 2.95 4.16
CA PRO A 48 -8.09 4.28 4.73
C PRO A 48 -8.46 5.43 3.78
N ALA A 49 -8.74 5.14 2.51
CA ALA A 49 -9.13 6.11 1.50
C ALA A 49 -9.97 5.44 0.41
N ASN A 50 -10.77 6.24 -0.29
CA ASN A 50 -11.30 5.85 -1.59
C ASN A 50 -10.19 6.01 -2.63
N ILE A 51 -9.74 4.90 -3.21
CA ILE A 51 -8.60 4.88 -4.13
C ILE A 51 -9.13 5.12 -5.55
N GLY A 52 -8.83 6.30 -6.11
CA GLY A 52 -9.18 6.64 -7.49
C GLY A 52 -8.33 5.83 -8.48
N ASP A 53 -7.02 6.04 -8.44
CA ASP A 53 -6.04 5.35 -9.27
C ASP A 53 -4.99 4.62 -8.42
N TYR A 54 -4.47 3.52 -8.97
CA TYR A 54 -3.37 2.76 -8.39
C TYR A 54 -2.28 2.60 -9.44
N THR A 55 -1.05 2.94 -9.08
CA THR A 55 0.15 2.75 -9.89
C THR A 55 1.11 1.86 -9.13
N ASP A 56 1.62 0.83 -9.80
CA ASP A 56 2.67 -0.04 -9.26
C ASP A 56 3.98 0.21 -10.01
N PHE A 57 5.07 0.33 -9.26
CA PHE A 57 6.40 0.66 -9.79
C PHE A 57 7.34 -0.53 -9.70
N TYR A 58 8.31 -0.58 -10.60
CA TYR A 58 9.28 -1.66 -10.73
C TYR A 58 10.69 -1.25 -10.29
N SER A 59 10.81 -0.51 -9.18
CA SER A 59 12.03 0.26 -8.83
C SER A 59 13.07 -0.48 -7.99
N SER A 60 12.87 -1.76 -7.67
CA SER A 60 13.89 -2.55 -6.95
C SER A 60 14.89 -3.15 -7.94
N ILE A 61 16.14 -2.68 -7.90
CA ILE A 61 17.19 -3.15 -8.82
C ILE A 61 17.47 -4.65 -8.67
N HIS A 62 17.46 -5.17 -7.43
CA HIS A 62 17.69 -6.58 -7.18
C HIS A 62 16.52 -7.43 -7.69
N HIS A 63 15.28 -6.96 -7.49
CA HIS A 63 14.11 -7.64 -8.03
C HIS A 63 14.15 -7.67 -9.56
N ALA A 64 14.41 -6.53 -10.21
CA ALA A 64 14.51 -6.42 -11.65
C ALA A 64 15.64 -7.28 -12.23
N THR A 65 16.81 -7.29 -11.58
CA THR A 65 17.95 -8.09 -12.00
C THR A 65 17.65 -9.57 -11.88
N ASN A 66 17.09 -10.03 -10.75
CA ASN A 66 16.80 -11.44 -10.53
C ASN A 66 15.76 -11.98 -11.53
N VAL A 67 14.69 -11.22 -11.79
CA VAL A 67 13.71 -11.58 -12.82
C VAL A 67 14.37 -11.58 -14.20
N GLY A 68 15.20 -10.58 -14.49
CA GLY A 68 15.92 -10.50 -15.75
C GLY A 68 16.86 -11.66 -16.02
N ILE A 69 17.57 -12.14 -15.00
CA ILE A 69 18.45 -13.31 -15.09
C ILE A 69 17.68 -14.54 -15.56
N MET A 70 16.49 -14.78 -15.01
CA MET A 70 15.67 -15.95 -15.38
C MET A 70 15.23 -15.92 -16.85
N PHE A 71 15.10 -14.74 -17.47
CA PHE A 71 14.67 -14.60 -18.86
C PHE A 71 15.81 -14.44 -19.86
N ARG A 72 16.89 -13.72 -19.49
CA ARG A 72 17.91 -13.21 -20.41
C ARG A 72 19.35 -13.51 -19.98
N GLY A 73 19.52 -14.21 -18.85
CA GLY A 73 20.82 -14.46 -18.25
C GLY A 73 21.42 -13.25 -17.53
N LYS A 74 22.59 -13.46 -16.92
CA LYS A 74 23.22 -12.51 -16.00
C LYS A 74 23.70 -11.22 -16.66
N ASP A 75 24.23 -11.32 -17.87
CA ASP A 75 24.88 -10.18 -18.53
C ASP A 75 23.86 -9.19 -19.13
N ASN A 76 22.62 -9.63 -19.37
CA ASN A 76 21.55 -8.84 -19.99
C ASN A 76 20.30 -8.73 -19.09
N ALA A 77 20.51 -8.77 -17.77
CA ALA A 77 19.42 -8.85 -16.80
C ALA A 77 18.48 -7.63 -16.86
N LEU A 78 19.02 -6.41 -16.88
CA LEU A 78 18.21 -5.19 -16.94
C LEU A 78 17.98 -4.77 -18.39
N LEU A 79 16.76 -4.35 -18.69
CA LEU A 79 16.47 -3.63 -19.93
C LEU A 79 17.09 -2.22 -19.85
N GLU A 80 17.47 -1.69 -21.01
CA GLU A 80 18.18 -0.40 -21.13
C GLU A 80 17.45 0.73 -20.39
N ASN A 81 16.14 0.87 -20.62
CA ASN A 81 15.32 1.93 -20.04
C ASN A 81 15.24 1.91 -18.50
N TRP A 82 15.47 0.77 -17.84
CA TRP A 82 15.21 0.61 -16.41
C TRP A 82 16.03 1.56 -15.54
N LYS A 83 17.27 1.88 -15.95
CA LYS A 83 18.14 2.82 -15.22
C LYS A 83 17.87 4.29 -15.55
N HIS A 84 17.03 4.57 -16.55
CA HIS A 84 16.79 5.91 -17.07
C HIS A 84 15.43 6.47 -16.65
N LEU A 85 14.50 5.60 -16.25
CA LEU A 85 13.20 6.00 -15.71
C LEU A 85 12.68 4.97 -14.70
N PRO A 86 11.85 5.38 -13.72
CA PRO A 86 11.18 4.46 -12.82
C PRO A 86 10.04 3.78 -13.58
N VAL A 87 10.30 2.61 -14.16
CA VAL A 87 9.30 1.83 -14.89
C VAL A 87 8.10 1.56 -13.97
N GLY A 88 6.89 1.77 -14.47
CA GLY A 88 5.65 1.56 -13.74
C GLY A 88 4.48 1.35 -14.67
N TYR A 89 3.34 0.91 -14.12
CA TYR A 89 2.13 0.59 -14.87
C TYR A 89 0.87 0.90 -14.06
N HIS A 90 -0.25 1.06 -14.77
CA HIS A 90 -1.56 1.22 -14.14
C HIS A 90 -2.01 -0.11 -13.53
N GLY A 91 -2.19 -0.11 -12.21
CA GLY A 91 -2.81 -1.21 -11.49
C GLY A 91 -4.34 -1.07 -11.45
N ARG A 92 -5.00 -2.00 -10.77
CA ARG A 92 -6.46 -2.00 -10.60
C ARG A 92 -6.88 -1.54 -9.21
N ALA A 93 -7.37 -0.31 -9.10
CA ALA A 93 -7.83 0.26 -7.82
C ALA A 93 -8.96 -0.56 -7.17
N SER A 94 -9.90 -1.09 -7.99
CA SER A 94 -11.10 -1.80 -7.50
C SER A 94 -10.82 -3.10 -6.73
N SER A 95 -9.59 -3.63 -6.80
CA SER A 95 -9.20 -4.89 -6.15
C SER A 95 -8.20 -4.70 -5.00
N ILE A 96 -7.93 -3.46 -4.59
CA ILE A 96 -7.14 -3.20 -3.38
C ILE A 96 -8.02 -3.50 -2.17
N VAL A 97 -7.55 -4.37 -1.29
CA VAL A 97 -8.27 -4.81 -0.10
C VAL A 97 -7.48 -4.50 1.17
N VAL A 98 -8.19 -4.29 2.27
CA VAL A 98 -7.59 -4.12 3.59
C VAL A 98 -6.93 -5.44 4.05
N SER A 99 -5.91 -5.33 4.90
CA SER A 99 -5.24 -6.49 5.49
C SER A 99 -6.23 -7.45 6.15
N GLY A 100 -5.99 -8.76 6.00
CA GLY A 100 -6.83 -9.83 6.54
C GLY A 100 -7.94 -10.33 5.61
N VAL A 101 -8.22 -9.63 4.50
CA VAL A 101 -9.17 -10.12 3.48
C VAL A 101 -8.56 -11.33 2.74
N PRO A 102 -9.23 -12.50 2.72
CA PRO A 102 -8.75 -13.67 1.99
C PRO A 102 -8.72 -13.42 0.47
N VAL A 103 -7.66 -13.88 -0.19
CA VAL A 103 -7.53 -13.81 -1.65
C VAL A 103 -7.80 -15.21 -2.23
N ARG A 104 -8.83 -15.32 -3.07
CA ARG A 104 -9.13 -16.57 -3.80
C ARG A 104 -8.09 -16.78 -4.90
N ARG A 105 -7.58 -18.01 -5.04
CA ARG A 105 -6.73 -18.40 -6.18
C ARG A 105 -7.47 -18.11 -7.50
N PRO A 106 -6.88 -17.32 -8.42
CA PRO A 106 -7.53 -17.01 -9.69
C PRO A 106 -7.55 -18.22 -10.60
N TRP A 107 -8.58 -18.28 -11.43
CA TRP A 107 -8.65 -19.14 -12.61
C TRP A 107 -8.47 -18.26 -13.84
N GLY A 108 -7.89 -18.80 -14.89
CA GLY A 108 -7.60 -18.08 -16.11
C GLY A 108 -6.85 -18.96 -17.08
N GLN A 109 -6.60 -18.42 -18.28
CA GLN A 109 -5.87 -19.14 -19.30
C GLN A 109 -4.41 -19.37 -18.90
N VAL A 110 -3.93 -20.60 -19.07
CA VAL A 110 -2.53 -21.00 -18.85
C VAL A 110 -2.00 -21.66 -20.12
N LYS A 111 -0.77 -21.32 -20.48
CA LYS A 111 -0.04 -21.92 -21.61
C LYS A 111 1.06 -22.84 -21.07
N ALA A 112 0.77 -24.14 -20.98
CA ALA A 112 1.78 -25.14 -20.64
C ALA A 112 2.78 -25.33 -21.80
N ASP A 113 3.99 -25.80 -21.48
CA ASP A 113 5.13 -25.91 -22.41
C ASP A 113 4.80 -26.71 -23.67
N GLU A 114 4.20 -27.90 -23.51
CA GLU A 114 3.88 -28.82 -24.61
C GLU A 114 2.52 -28.55 -25.28
N ALA A 115 1.68 -27.67 -24.70
CA ALA A 115 0.39 -27.38 -25.29
C ALA A 115 0.56 -26.60 -26.61
N LYS A 116 -0.42 -26.66 -27.52
CA LYS A 116 -0.42 -25.79 -28.72
C LYS A 116 -1.13 -24.46 -28.48
N GLU A 117 -2.28 -24.51 -27.82
CA GLU A 117 -3.12 -23.38 -27.45
C GLU A 117 -3.11 -23.20 -25.91
N PRO A 118 -3.57 -22.07 -25.36
CA PRO A 118 -3.81 -21.92 -23.92
C PRO A 118 -5.12 -22.61 -23.49
N GLU A 119 -5.17 -23.05 -22.24
CA GLU A 119 -6.32 -23.77 -21.65
C GLU A 119 -6.77 -23.08 -20.35
N PHE A 120 -8.04 -23.29 -19.95
CA PHE A 120 -8.64 -22.75 -18.72
C PHE A 120 -8.60 -23.74 -17.57
#